data_AF-A0A432QQ46-F1
#
_entry.id   AF-A0A432QQ46-F1
#
_cell.length_a   1.000
_cell.length_b   1.000
_cell.length_c   1.000
_cell.angle_alpha   90.00
_cell.angle_beta   90.00
_cell.angle_gamma   90.00
#
_symmetry.space_group_name_H-M   'P 1'
#
loop_
_entity.id
_entity.type
_entity.pdbx_description
1 polymer ?
#
loop_
_entity_poly.entity_id
_entity_poly.type
_entity_poly.pdbx_seq_one_letter_code
_entity_poly.pdbx_strand_id
1 'polypeptide(L)' 'MGHRSENPLGIVCISAHGEIATPAISSAFSPETIYDFHGFPAELYKNTYPAPGKPELAASAFDLIR' A
#
# COMPACT_ATOMS: atom_id res chain seq x y z
N MET A 1 -2.22 -10.01 20.96
CA MET A 1 -2.97 -8.84 21.45
C MET A 1 -2.37 -7.62 20.77
N GLY A 2 -3.07 -6.99 19.82
CA GLY A 2 -2.54 -5.85 19.07
C GLY A 2 -2.57 -4.59 19.94
N HIS A 3 -1.41 -4.01 20.23
CA HIS A 3 -1.35 -2.70 20.87
C HIS A 3 -1.76 -1.65 19.84
N ARG A 4 -2.95 -1.06 20.01
CA ARG A 4 -3.45 -0.04 19.08
C ARG A 4 -2.84 1.31 19.48
N SER A 5 -1.92 1.81 18.66
CA SER A 5 -1.58 3.24 18.74
C SER A 5 -2.81 4.02 18.29
N GLU A 6 -3.25 4.99 19.08
CA GLU A 6 -4.48 5.74 18.80
C GLU A 6 -4.38 6.64 17.57
N ASN A 7 -3.15 6.93 17.10
CA ASN A 7 -2.94 7.78 15.93
C ASN A 7 -1.58 7.48 15.24
N PRO A 8 -1.48 6.44 14.41
CA PRO A 8 -0.26 6.17 13.65
C PRO A 8 -0.01 7.28 12.61
N LEU A 9 1.25 7.67 12.42
CA LEU A 9 1.65 8.64 11.40
C LEU A 9 1.50 8.10 9.95
N GLY A 10 1.41 6.78 9.81
CA GLY A 10 1.20 6.06 8.56
C GLY A 10 1.22 4.55 8.79
N ILE A 11 0.88 3.78 7.74
CA ILE A 11 0.88 2.32 7.74
C ILE A 11 1.81 1.85 6.61
N VAL A 12 2.70 0.91 6.92
CA VAL A 12 3.43 0.16 5.90
C VAL A 12 2.67 -1.13 5.64
N CYS A 13 2.18 -1.30 4.41
CA CYS A 13 1.43 -2.49 3.99
C CYS A 13 2.36 -3.41 3.17
N ILE A 14 2.37 -4.70 3.51
CA ILE A 14 3.11 -5.74 2.78
C ILE A 14 2.07 -6.63 2.10
N SER A 15 2.11 -6.72 0.77
CA SER A 15 1.17 -7.51 -0.02
C SER A 15 1.85 -8.73 -0.63
N ALA A 16 1.16 -9.88 -0.58
CA ALA A 16 1.57 -11.10 -1.27
C ALA A 16 1.23 -11.10 -2.77
N HIS A 17 0.38 -10.17 -3.23
CA HIS A 17 -0.08 -10.09 -4.62
C HIS A 17 0.89 -9.34 -5.54
N GLY A 18 1.91 -8.67 -4.98
CA GLY A 18 2.94 -7.99 -5.75
C GLY A 18 3.95 -8.98 -6.33
N GLU A 19 3.69 -9.50 -7.53
CA GLU A 19 4.63 -10.38 -8.23
C GLU A 19 5.76 -9.58 -8.90
N ILE A 20 6.76 -9.21 -8.10
CA ILE A 20 7.97 -8.53 -8.57
C ILE A 20 9.22 -9.32 -8.18
N ALA A 21 10.21 -9.38 -9.08
CA ALA A 21 11.42 -10.19 -8.88
C ALA A 21 12.32 -9.69 -7.74
N THR A 22 12.24 -8.40 -7.42
CA THR A 22 13.00 -7.75 -6.34
C THR A 22 12.02 -7.00 -5.44
N PRO A 23 12.16 -7.05 -4.10
CA PRO A 23 11.34 -6.25 -3.20
C PRO A 23 11.39 -4.77 -3.59
N ALA A 24 10.22 -4.15 -3.70
CA ALA A 24 10.09 -2.73 -4.00
C ALA A 24 9.07 -2.10 -3.05
N ILE A 25 9.23 -0.80 -2.83
CA ILE A 25 8.34 0.01 -2.01
C ILE A 25 7.75 1.09 -2.91
N SER A 26 6.43 1.23 -2.90
CA SER A 26 5.74 2.35 -3.56
C SER A 26 5.87 3.62 -2.71
N SER A 27 6.23 4.73 -3.34
CA SER A 27 6.41 6.04 -2.71
C SER A 27 5.57 7.15 -3.37
N ALA A 28 4.51 6.78 -4.11
CA ALA A 28 3.63 7.74 -4.74
C ALA A 28 2.87 8.58 -3.70
N PHE A 29 2.80 9.91 -3.88
CA PHE A 29 2.02 10.81 -3.02
C PHE A 29 0.51 10.56 -3.09
N SER A 30 0.02 10.11 -4.25
CA SER A 30 -1.38 9.78 -4.50
C SER A 30 -1.44 8.50 -5.33
N PRO A 31 -1.32 7.32 -4.69
CA PRO A 31 -1.35 6.04 -5.39
C PRO A 31 -2.69 5.83 -6.09
N GLU A 32 -2.63 5.27 -7.30
CA GLU A 32 -3.83 4.80 -8.00
C GLU A 32 -4.39 3.54 -7.33
N THR A 33 -5.70 3.35 -7.41
CA THR A 33 -6.32 2.09 -6.98
C THR A 33 -6.04 1.02 -8.04
N ILE A 34 -5.31 -0.02 -7.63
CA ILE A 34 -5.04 -1.19 -8.47
C ILE A 34 -6.05 -2.27 -8.10
N TYR A 35 -6.77 -2.79 -9.10
CA TYR A 35 -7.63 -3.96 -8.95
C TYR A 35 -6.85 -5.19 -9.38
N ASP A 36 -6.38 -5.97 -8.42
CA ASP A 36 -5.58 -7.18 -8.63
C ASP A 36 -6.45 -8.45 -8.84
N PHE A 37 -7.74 -8.27 -9.10
CA PHE A 37 -8.72 -9.34 -9.34
C PHE A 37 -9.47 -9.15 -10.66
N HIS A 38 -9.89 -10.26 -11.27
CA HIS A 38 -10.51 -10.30 -12.60
C HIS A 38 -11.74 -11.21 -12.63
N GLY A 39 -12.70 -10.91 -13.53
CA GLY A 39 -13.90 -11.73 -13.74
C GLY A 39 -15.05 -11.48 -12.74
N PHE A 40 -14.94 -10.45 -11.90
CA PHE A 40 -15.96 -10.08 -10.93
C PHE A 40 -16.98 -9.07 -11.50
N PRO A 41 -18.14 -8.85 -10.83
CA PRO A 41 -19.10 -7.85 -11.24
C PRO A 41 -18.51 -6.43 -11.34
N ALA A 42 -18.97 -5.66 -12.33
CA ALA A 42 -18.49 -4.30 -12.61
C ALA A 42 -18.57 -3.34 -11.41
N GLU A 43 -19.53 -3.55 -10.49
CA GLU A 43 -19.68 -2.72 -9.29
C GLU A 43 -18.44 -2.75 -8.37
N LEU A 44 -17.67 -3.85 -8.34
CA LEU A 44 -16.46 -3.92 -7.51
C LEU A 44 -15.34 -3.02 -8.03
N TYR A 45 -15.28 -2.81 -9.35
CA TYR A 45 -14.30 -1.93 -10.01
C TYR A 45 -14.65 -0.45 -9.89
N LYS A 46 -15.76 -0.09 -9.24
CA LYS A 46 -16.12 1.30 -8.91
C LYS A 46 -15.57 1.74 -7.55
N ASN A 47 -15.10 0.80 -6.72
CA ASN A 47 -14.59 1.09 -5.38
C ASN A 47 -13.16 1.64 -5.44
N THR A 48 -12.99 2.93 -5.20
CA THR A 48 -11.66 3.54 -5.13
C THR A 48 -11.12 3.60 -3.70
N TYR A 49 -9.80 3.51 -3.57
CA TYR A 49 -9.07 3.69 -2.32
C TYR A 49 -8.01 4.79 -2.46
N PRO A 50 -8.40 6.08 -2.41
CA PRO A 50 -7.51 7.22 -2.61
C PRO A 50 -6.76 7.58 -1.32
N ALA A 51 -6.11 6.60 -0.69
CA ALA A 51 -5.32 6.86 0.51
C ALA A 51 -4.10 7.74 0.18
N PRO A 52 -3.83 8.80 0.96
CA PRO A 52 -2.67 9.64 0.71
C PRO A 52 -1.39 8.85 0.97
N GLY A 53 -0.44 8.95 0.05
CA GLY A 53 0.90 8.41 0.22
C GLY A 53 1.70 9.15 1.30
N LYS A 54 2.72 8.46 1.82
CA LYS A 54 3.70 9.01 2.76
C LYS A 54 5.11 8.69 2.25
N PRO A 55 5.63 9.43 1.25
CA PRO A 55 6.91 9.09 0.62
C PRO A 55 8.09 9.11 1.59
N GLU A 56 8.04 9.95 2.63
CA GLU A 56 9.08 10.00 3.67
C GLU A 56 9.09 8.73 4.52
N LEU A 57 7.90 8.16 4.80
CA LEU A 57 7.78 6.86 5.48
C LEU A 57 8.27 5.72 4.59
N ALA A 58 7.96 5.77 3.29
CA ALA A 58 8.45 4.79 2.32
C ALA A 58 9.98 4.80 2.23
N ALA A 59 10.61 5.97 2.19
CA ALA A 59 12.06 6.12 2.22
C ALA A 59 12.67 5.57 3.52
N SER A 60 12.07 5.90 4.67
CA SER A 60 12.51 5.39 5.98
C SER A 60 12.43 3.87 6.05
N ALA A 61 11.37 3.27 5.51
CA ALA A 61 11.21 1.82 5.45
C ALA A 61 12.24 1.16 4.52
N PHE A 62 12.51 1.76 3.35
CA PHE A 62 13.54 1.30 2.42
C PHE A 62 14.92 1.27 3.07
N ASP A 63 15.26 2.32 3.82
CA ASP A 63 16.53 2.42 4.55
C ASP A 63 16.73 1.37 5.64
N LEU A 64 15.65 0.80 6.19
CA LEU A 64 15.72 -0.24 7.22
C LEU A 64 15.90 -1.65 6.64
N ILE A 65 15.59 -1.84 5.36
CA ILE A 65 15.64 -3.15 4.70
C ILE A 65 16.77 -3.27 3.65
N ARG A 66 17.60 -2.23 3.52
CA ARG A 66 18.81 -2.28 2.69
C ARG A 66 19.94 -3.06 3.34
#